data_AF-A0A967PEP0-F1
#
_entry.id   AF-A0A967PEP0-F1
#
_cell.length_a   1.000
_cell.length_b   1.000
_cell.length_c   1.000
_cell.angle_alpha   90.00
_cell.angle_beta   90.00
_cell.angle_gamma   90.00
#
_symmetry.space_group_name_H-M   'P 1'
#
loop_
_entity.id
_entity.type
_entity.pdbx_description
1 polymer ?
#
loop_
_entity_poly.entity_id
_entity_poly.type
_entity_poly.pdbx_seq_one_letter_code
_entity_poly.pdbx_strand_id
1 'polypeptide(L)'
;MKDFVAPQQVTISNCGSVEVIKVNDAGDALPGATFTLYSDATPGDAFDSAVDTATGFTCVTAADGTCGISSVLAGYYWLVETGV
;
A
#
# COMPACT_ATOMS: atom_id res chain seq x y z
N MET A 1 16.97 43.21 -15.51
CA MET A 1 16.26 42.50 -14.42
C MET A 1 16.60 41.04 -14.62
N LYS A 2 17.42 40.44 -13.75
CA LYS A 2 17.82 39.03 -13.92
C LYS A 2 16.66 38.15 -13.48
N ASP A 3 16.34 37.16 -14.31
CA ASP A 3 15.29 36.17 -14.09
C ASP A 3 15.44 35.54 -12.69
N PHE A 4 14.48 35.83 -11.82
CA PHE A 4 14.38 35.20 -10.53
C PHE A 4 13.36 34.06 -10.65
N VAL A 5 13.83 32.82 -10.54
CA VAL A 5 12.97 31.65 -10.37
C VAL A 5 12.95 31.34 -8.88
N ALA A 6 11.76 31.40 -8.28
CA ALA A 6 11.59 31.04 -6.88
C ALA A 6 11.95 29.56 -6.66
N PRO A 7 12.65 29.20 -5.57
CA PRO A 7 12.98 27.82 -5.28
C PRO A 7 11.71 27.00 -5.06
N GLN A 8 11.59 25.89 -5.77
CA GLN A 8 10.53 24.92 -5.51
C GLN A 8 10.92 24.03 -4.35
N GLN A 9 10.02 23.85 -3.39
CA GLN A 9 10.22 22.86 -2.33
C GLN A 9 10.06 21.46 -2.92
N VAL A 10 11.08 20.63 -2.74
CA VAL A 10 11.05 19.20 -3.09
C VAL A 10 11.03 18.41 -1.80
N THR A 11 10.00 17.59 -1.62
CA THR A 11 9.92 16.65 -0.49
C THR A 11 10.63 15.37 -0.90
N ILE A 12 11.79 15.11 -0.31
CA ILE A 12 12.54 13.86 -0.53
C ILE A 12 12.10 12.84 0.52
N SER A 13 11.57 11.72 0.07
CA SER A 13 11.23 10.56 0.90
C SER A 13 11.87 9.31 0.31
N ASN A 14 12.33 8.41 1.17
CA ASN A 14 12.79 7.07 0.80
C ASN A 14 11.68 6.02 0.95
N CYS A 15 10.46 6.44 1.32
CA CYS A 15 9.31 5.56 1.37
C CYS A 15 8.81 5.22 -0.04
N GLY A 16 8.36 3.98 -0.20
CA GLY A 16 7.62 3.53 -1.36
C GLY A 16 6.10 3.64 -1.17
N SER A 17 5.39 3.01 -2.11
CA SER A 17 3.94 2.87 -2.12
C SER A 17 3.55 1.49 -2.59
N VAL A 18 2.38 1.03 -2.17
CA VAL A 18 1.72 -0.20 -2.64
C VAL A 18 0.40 0.20 -3.29
N GLU A 19 0.14 -0.34 -4.48
CA GLU A 19 -1.12 -0.20 -5.19
C GLU A 19 -1.78 -1.57 -5.30
N VAL A 20 -3.05 -1.63 -4.93
CA VAL A 20 -3.90 -2.82 -4.97
C VAL A 20 -4.87 -2.66 -6.13
N ILE A 21 -4.98 -3.69 -6.96
CA ILE A 21 -5.99 -3.80 -8.02
C ILE A 21 -6.77 -5.08 -7.75
N LYS A 22 -8.01 -4.96 -7.26
CA LYS A 22 -8.85 -6.08 -6.88
C LYS A 22 -9.89 -6.35 -7.95
N VAL A 23 -9.86 -7.58 -8.48
CA VAL A 23 -10.79 -8.06 -9.50
C VAL A 23 -11.40 -9.40 -9.12
N ASN A 24 -12.52 -9.75 -9.77
CA ASN A 24 -13.09 -11.10 -9.74
C ASN A 24 -12.42 -12.01 -10.79
N ASP A 25 -12.87 -13.26 -10.89
CA ASP A 25 -12.35 -14.24 -11.86
C ASP A 25 -12.59 -13.85 -13.33
N ALA A 26 -13.57 -12.98 -13.60
CA ALA A 26 -13.85 -12.43 -14.93
C ALA A 26 -13.04 -11.16 -15.26
N GLY A 27 -12.29 -10.62 -14.30
CA GLY A 27 -11.52 -9.39 -14.44
C GLY A 27 -12.30 -8.11 -14.11
N ASP A 28 -13.54 -8.20 -13.62
CA ASP A 28 -14.30 -7.03 -13.21
C ASP A 28 -13.75 -6.49 -11.88
N ALA A 29 -13.67 -5.16 -11.79
CA ALA A 29 -13.27 -4.45 -10.59
C ALA A 29 -14.20 -4.73 -9.39
N LEU A 30 -13.61 -4.95 -8.22
CA LEU A 30 -14.34 -5.23 -6.98
C LEU A 30 -14.12 -4.11 -5.94
N PRO A 31 -15.14 -3.28 -5.66
CA PRO A 31 -15.08 -2.29 -4.60
C PRO A 31 -15.38 -2.88 -3.22
N GLY A 32 -14.99 -2.16 -2.16
CA GLY A 32 -15.39 -2.42 -0.77
C GLY A 32 -14.47 -3.36 0.01
N ALA A 33 -13.60 -4.12 -0.65
CA ALA A 33 -12.60 -4.95 0.03
C ALA A 33 -11.58 -4.08 0.79
N THR A 34 -11.36 -4.40 2.06
CA THR A 34 -10.37 -3.78 2.95
C THR A 34 -9.09 -4.60 2.95
N PHE A 35 -7.96 -3.94 2.69
CA PHE A 35 -6.63 -4.53 2.77
C PHE A 35 -5.83 -3.89 3.90
N THR A 36 -5.07 -4.72 4.61
CA THR A 36 -4.13 -4.31 5.65
C THR A 36 -2.73 -4.77 5.28
N LEU A 37 -1.75 -3.89 5.46
CA LEU A 37 -0.34 -4.21 5.26
C LEU A 37 0.27 -4.70 6.58
N TYR A 38 0.93 -5.86 6.54
CA TYR A 38 1.64 -6.47 7.67
C TYR A 38 3.14 -6.51 7.37
N SER A 39 3.98 -6.13 8.32
CA SER A 39 5.43 -6.30 8.21
C SER A 39 5.79 -7.76 8.45
N ASP A 40 6.51 -8.35 7.50
CA ASP A 40 6.99 -9.72 7.55
C ASP A 40 8.23 -9.81 8.46
N ALA A 41 8.12 -10.61 9.52
CA ALA A 41 9.21 -10.83 10.46
C ALA A 41 10.25 -11.85 9.97
N THR A 42 9.85 -12.77 9.08
CA THR A 42 10.67 -13.89 8.62
C THR A 42 10.60 -13.99 7.09
N PRO A 43 11.45 -13.22 6.37
CA PRO A 43 11.37 -13.11 4.92
C PRO A 43 11.41 -14.46 4.21
N GLY A 44 10.35 -14.79 3.46
CA GLY A 44 10.29 -15.96 2.58
C GLY A 44 9.37 -17.09 3.04
N ASP A 45 8.69 -16.95 4.18
CA ASP A 45 7.66 -17.91 4.63
C ASP A 45 6.26 -17.54 4.07
N ALA A 46 5.18 -18.00 4.70
CA ALA A 46 3.81 -17.57 4.42
C ALA A 46 3.36 -16.58 5.51
N PHE A 47 2.33 -15.78 5.23
CA PHE A 47 1.72 -14.92 6.25
C PHE A 47 1.32 -15.73 7.48
N ASP A 48 1.82 -15.32 8.64
CA ASP A 48 1.50 -15.91 9.93
C ASP A 48 1.13 -14.80 10.92
N SER A 49 -0.15 -14.73 11.26
CA SER A 49 -0.70 -13.71 12.15
C SER A 49 -0.17 -13.77 13.59
N ALA A 50 0.55 -14.83 13.97
CA ALA A 50 1.20 -14.93 15.28
C ALA A 50 2.56 -14.22 15.33
N VAL A 51 3.22 -14.01 14.19
CA VAL A 51 4.57 -13.41 14.10
C VAL A 51 4.59 -12.13 13.29
N ASP A 52 3.74 -12.01 12.27
CA ASP A 52 3.65 -10.83 11.42
C ASP A 52 2.86 -9.72 12.11
N THR A 53 3.36 -8.50 11.98
CA THR A 53 2.81 -7.35 12.71
C THR A 53 2.05 -6.42 11.78
N ALA A 54 0.81 -6.07 12.13
CA ALA A 54 0.05 -5.08 11.38
C ALA A 54 0.77 -3.72 11.42
N THR A 55 1.02 -3.12 10.25
CA THR A 55 1.65 -1.80 10.16
C THR A 55 0.71 -0.65 10.57
N GLY A 56 -0.60 -0.94 10.66
CA GLY A 56 -1.64 0.07 10.82
C GLY A 56 -2.05 0.75 9.52
N PHE A 57 -1.34 0.49 8.41
CA PHE A 57 -1.75 0.96 7.10
C PHE A 57 -2.82 0.06 6.50
N THR A 58 -3.92 0.68 6.09
CA THR A 58 -5.05 0.01 5.45
C THR A 58 -5.53 0.82 4.25
N CYS A 59 -6.16 0.15 3.29
CA CYS A 59 -6.90 0.80 2.23
C CYS A 59 -8.16 0.02 1.87
N VAL A 60 -9.19 0.73 1.38
CA VAL A 60 -10.44 0.13 0.91
C VAL A 60 -10.55 0.36 -0.58
N THR A 61 -10.82 -0.70 -1.33
CA THR A 61 -10.95 -0.66 -2.79
C THR A 61 -12.12 0.24 -3.21
N ALA A 62 -11.84 1.19 -4.10
CA ALA A 62 -12.81 2.11 -4.66
C ALA A 62 -13.65 1.46 -5.77
N ALA A 63 -14.53 2.23 -6.41
CA ALA A 63 -15.43 1.74 -7.47
C ALA A 63 -14.69 1.10 -8.67
N ASP A 64 -13.43 1.48 -8.91
CA ASP A 64 -12.56 0.92 -9.94
C ASP A 64 -11.75 -0.29 -9.45
N GLY A 65 -12.01 -0.76 -8.23
CA GLY A 65 -11.33 -1.90 -7.61
C GLY A 65 -9.94 -1.57 -7.09
N THR A 66 -9.52 -0.30 -7.10
CA THR A 66 -8.17 0.08 -6.70
C THR A 66 -8.12 0.66 -5.28
N CYS A 67 -7.00 0.45 -4.59
CA CYS A 67 -6.65 1.25 -3.43
C CYS A 67 -5.15 1.36 -3.23
N GLY A 68 -4.69 2.44 -2.61
CA GLY A 68 -3.28 2.75 -2.42
C GLY A 68 -2.89 2.86 -0.96
N ILE A 69 -1.67 2.42 -0.66
CA ILE A 69 -0.96 2.65 0.61
C ILE A 69 0.33 3.41 0.29
N SER A 70 0.46 4.62 0.83
CA SER A 70 1.65 5.47 0.66
C SER A 70 2.56 5.44 1.88
N SER A 71 3.77 5.99 1.75
CA SER A 71 4.70 6.17 2.88
C SER A 71 5.16 4.86 3.52
N VAL A 72 5.25 3.80 2.73
CA VAL A 72 5.70 2.48 3.17
C VAL A 72 7.23 2.48 3.24
N LEU A 73 7.80 2.12 4.39
CA LEU A 73 9.25 1.97 4.52
C LEU A 73 9.73 0.78 3.68
N ALA A 74 11.01 0.78 3.29
CA ALA A 74 11.59 -0.38 2.63
C ALA A 74 11.61 -1.59 3.59
N GLY A 75 11.14 -2.74 3.13
CA GLY A 75 11.03 -3.95 3.95
C GLY A 75 10.25 -5.06 3.24
N TYR A 76 10.03 -6.17 3.96
CA TYR A 76 9.21 -7.29 3.52
C TYR A 76 7.82 -7.17 4.14
N TYR A 77 6.78 -7.46 3.36
CA TYR A 77 5.41 -7.24 3.77
C TYR A 77 4.47 -8.30 3.20
N TRP A 78 3.40 -8.56 3.95
CA TRP A 78 2.21 -9.24 3.48
C TRP A 78 1.07 -8.24 3.30
N LEU A 79 0.35 -8.37 2.19
CA LEU A 79 -0.90 -7.66 1.97
C LEU A 79 -2.05 -8.63 2.16
N VAL A 80 -2.91 -8.36 3.15
CA VAL A 80 -3.97 -9.30 3.56
C VAL A 80 -5.33 -8.62 3.43
N GLU A 81 -6.29 -9.30 2.79
CA GLU A 81 -7.69 -8.88 2.77
C GLU A 81 -8.31 -9.16 4.15
N THR A 82 -8.83 -8.13 4.81
CA THR A 82 -9.31 -8.21 6.20
C THR A 82 -10.81 -7.97 6.35
N GLY A 83 -11.50 -7.58 5.27
CA GLY A 83 -12.95 -7.36 5.28
C GLY A 83 -13.53 -7.04 3.91
N VAL A 84 -14.86 -7.13 3.81
CA VAL A 84 -15.69 -6.82 2.63
C VAL A 84 -16.96 -6.11 3.08
#